data_AF-A0A5E4KE71-F1
#
_entry.id   AF-A0A5E4KE71-F1
#
_cell.length_a   1.000
_cell.length_b   1.000
_cell.length_c   1.000
_cell.angle_alpha   90.00
_cell.angle_beta   90.00
_cell.angle_gamma   90.00
#
_symmetry.space_group_name_H-M   'P 1'
#
loop_
_entity.id
_entity.type
_entity.pdbx_description
1 polymer ?
#
loop_
_entity_poly.entity_id
_entity_poly.type
_entity_poly.pdbx_seq_one_letter_code
_entity_poly.pdbx_strand_id
1 'polypeptide(L)'
;MVRRRITIALILIFVAAIAGCVSNGDIGTAIEKWNKVADKTQEIRLLDEQLGKTMKADNVIIEPELAKDTPNLEKFLPILDKWQKTLDEERKILEEKSSLISDFAGSTVNLDGDAKRYGDSALKNTRESNRYETSSIDNFNRGIESLRTCFKILDKTSCSQSEQYFNAADSDTIKSNSYVDEANDDMKKLEALQ
;
A
#
# COMPACT_ATOMS: atom_id res chain seq x y z
N MET A 1 14.70 -18.76 -79.27
CA MET A 1 14.71 -19.97 -78.41
C MET A 1 16.04 -20.04 -77.70
N VAL A 2 16.03 -19.97 -76.37
CA VAL A 2 16.97 -20.58 -75.40
C VAL A 2 16.54 -20.08 -74.00
N ARG A 3 16.10 -21.03 -73.16
CA ARG A 3 16.31 -21.18 -71.70
C ARG A 3 15.98 -19.96 -70.81
N ARG A 4 15.15 -20.06 -69.76
CA ARG A 4 15.26 -20.93 -68.57
C ARG A 4 14.01 -20.61 -67.71
N ARG A 5 13.16 -21.59 -67.41
CA ARG A 5 13.06 -22.32 -66.12
C ARG A 5 12.28 -21.59 -64.99
N ILE A 6 11.10 -22.17 -64.69
CA ILE A 6 10.51 -22.55 -63.37
C ILE A 6 10.42 -21.37 -62.35
N THR A 7 9.28 -21.01 -61.76
CA THR A 7 8.57 -21.85 -60.77
C THR A 7 7.33 -21.10 -60.24
N ILE A 8 6.22 -21.84 -60.16
CA ILE A 8 5.08 -21.75 -59.23
C ILE A 8 5.21 -20.65 -58.16
N ALA A 9 4.42 -19.57 -58.30
CA ALA A 9 4.13 -18.66 -57.19
C ALA A 9 2.95 -19.22 -56.39
N LEU A 10 3.26 -20.04 -55.39
CA LEU A 10 2.35 -20.39 -54.30
C LEU A 10 1.98 -19.11 -53.55
N ILE A 11 0.68 -18.85 -53.49
CA ILE A 11 0.05 -17.82 -52.66
C ILE A 11 0.34 -18.16 -51.19
N LEU A 12 1.40 -17.59 -50.65
CA LEU A 12 1.61 -17.48 -49.21
C LEU A 12 0.87 -16.23 -48.76
N ILE A 13 -0.35 -16.45 -48.24
CA ILE A 13 -0.97 -15.51 -47.30
C ILE A 13 -0.09 -15.55 -46.05
N PHE A 14 0.94 -14.71 -46.02
CA PHE A 14 1.44 -14.19 -44.76
C PHE A 14 0.32 -13.28 -44.25
N VAL A 15 -0.48 -13.77 -43.31
CA VAL A 15 -1.10 -12.89 -42.32
C VAL A 15 0.09 -12.27 -41.62
N ALA A 16 0.54 -11.13 -42.14
CA ALA A 16 1.42 -10.24 -41.42
C ALA A 16 0.73 -10.03 -40.08
N ALA A 17 1.40 -10.49 -39.03
CA ALA A 17 1.19 -9.99 -37.70
C ALA A 17 1.32 -8.47 -37.81
N ILE A 18 0.19 -7.81 -38.00
CA ILE A 18 0.00 -6.44 -37.56
C ILE A 18 -0.07 -6.60 -36.04
N ALA A 19 1.10 -6.88 -35.45
CA ALA A 19 1.41 -6.34 -34.14
C ALA A 19 1.12 -4.86 -34.33
N GLY A 20 -0.07 -4.46 -33.90
CA GLY A 20 -0.42 -3.07 -33.85
C GLY A 20 0.69 -2.45 -33.02
N CYS A 21 1.56 -1.68 -33.68
CA CYS A 21 2.22 -0.56 -33.06
C CYS A 21 1.10 0.43 -32.69
N VAL A 22 0.25 0.03 -31.75
CA VAL A 22 -0.49 0.93 -30.90
C VAL A 22 0.62 1.64 -30.17
N SER A 23 0.70 2.96 -30.36
CA SER A 23 1.64 3.79 -29.63
C SER A 23 1.24 3.75 -28.17
N ASN A 24 1.61 2.67 -27.49
CA ASN A 24 1.50 2.46 -26.05
C ASN A 24 2.02 3.73 -25.40
N GLY A 25 1.11 4.65 -25.05
CA GLY A 25 1.50 6.00 -24.64
C GLY A 25 2.48 5.93 -23.47
N ASP A 26 3.28 6.96 -23.25
CA ASP A 26 4.53 6.95 -22.45
C ASP A 26 4.55 6.05 -21.19
N ILE A 27 4.73 4.74 -21.41
CA ILE A 27 4.73 3.70 -20.38
C ILE A 27 5.89 3.95 -19.42
N GLY A 28 7.02 4.42 -19.95
CA GLY A 28 8.22 4.73 -19.17
C GLY A 28 7.94 5.77 -18.09
N THR A 29 7.27 6.87 -18.44
CA THR A 29 6.86 7.88 -17.45
C THR A 29 5.88 7.32 -16.42
N ALA A 30 4.93 6.47 -16.83
CA ALA A 30 3.99 5.86 -15.88
C ALA A 30 4.70 4.98 -14.84
N ILE A 31 5.65 4.15 -15.28
CA ILE A 31 6.48 3.30 -14.40
C ILE A 31 7.39 4.16 -13.50
N GLU A 32 8.02 5.21 -14.02
CA GLU A 32 8.86 6.10 -13.22
C GLU A 32 8.07 6.74 -12.06
N LYS A 33 6.85 7.19 -12.34
CA LYS A 33 5.96 7.76 -11.32
C LYS A 33 5.47 6.70 -10.33
N TRP A 34 5.15 5.49 -10.81
CA TRP A 34 4.80 4.36 -9.95
C TRP A 34 5.91 4.02 -8.96
N ASN A 35 7.16 3.93 -9.41
CA ASN A 35 8.28 3.55 -8.57
C ASN A 35 8.43 4.47 -7.35
N LYS A 36 8.16 5.77 -7.51
CA LYS A 36 8.15 6.72 -6.38
C LYS A 36 7.06 6.40 -5.35
N VAL A 37 5.89 5.94 -5.80
CA VAL A 37 4.81 5.48 -4.91
C VAL A 37 5.18 4.16 -4.23
N ALA A 38 5.79 3.23 -4.97
CA ALA A 38 6.24 1.95 -4.45
C ALA A 38 7.33 2.13 -3.37
N ASP A 39 8.28 3.04 -3.58
CA ASP A 39 9.31 3.38 -2.60
C ASP A 39 8.69 3.84 -1.27
N LYS A 40 7.74 4.78 -1.32
CA LYS A 40 7.04 5.25 -0.11
C LYS A 40 6.18 4.17 0.54
N THR A 41 5.59 3.28 -0.26
CA THR A 41 4.85 2.12 0.26
C THR A 41 5.77 1.17 1.03
N GLN A 42 7.00 0.98 0.55
CA GLN A 42 7.99 0.17 1.25
C GLN A 42 8.48 0.84 2.54
N GLU A 43 8.67 2.16 2.54
CA GLU A 43 8.99 2.92 3.75
C GLU A 43 7.91 2.75 4.84
N ILE A 44 6.63 2.86 4.48
CA ILE A 44 5.49 2.63 5.41
C ILE A 44 5.51 1.21 5.96
N ARG A 45 5.68 0.19 5.10
CA ARG A 45 5.73 -1.23 5.54
C ARG A 45 6.86 -1.51 6.54
N LEU A 46 8.00 -0.85 6.38
CA LEU A 46 9.12 -0.99 7.32
C LEU A 46 8.79 -0.39 8.69
N LEU A 47 8.10 0.75 8.72
CA LEU A 47 7.63 1.37 9.96
C LEU A 47 6.54 0.52 10.63
N ASP A 48 5.58 0.00 9.87
CA ASP A 48 4.55 -0.94 10.37
C ASP A 48 5.20 -2.17 11.03
N GLU A 49 6.21 -2.76 10.37
CA GLU A 49 6.94 -3.91 10.90
C GLU A 49 7.70 -3.54 12.19
N GLN A 50 8.33 -2.37 12.22
CA GLN A 50 9.02 -1.86 13.40
C GLN A 50 8.06 -1.59 14.56
N LEU A 51 6.90 -1.00 14.29
CA LEU A 51 5.85 -0.75 15.26
C LEU A 51 5.34 -2.08 15.84
N GLY A 52 4.99 -3.04 14.98
CA GLY A 52 4.53 -4.36 15.40
C GLY A 52 5.57 -5.13 16.24
N LYS A 53 6.86 -5.05 15.89
CA LYS A 53 7.95 -5.62 16.71
C LYS A 53 8.06 -4.93 18.07
N THR A 54 7.96 -3.61 18.08
CA THR A 54 8.04 -2.79 19.29
C THR A 54 6.89 -3.12 20.23
N MET A 55 5.66 -3.17 19.73
CA MET A 55 4.46 -3.51 20.52
C MET A 55 4.56 -4.89 21.17
N LYS A 56 5.09 -5.89 20.45
CA LYS A 56 5.33 -7.24 21.00
C LYS A 56 6.40 -7.23 22.09
N ALA A 57 7.51 -6.52 21.88
CA ALA A 57 8.61 -6.45 22.83
C ALA A 57 8.25 -5.69 24.12
N ASP A 58 7.40 -4.67 23.99
CA ASP A 58 6.95 -3.85 25.11
C ASP A 58 5.99 -4.62 26.05
N ASN A 59 5.60 -5.87 25.71
CA ASN A 59 4.81 -6.78 26.54
C ASN A 59 3.61 -6.07 27.20
N VAL A 60 2.93 -5.21 26.43
CA VAL A 60 1.80 -4.42 26.92
C VAL A 60 0.58 -5.34 27.01
N ILE A 61 0.60 -6.25 27.99
CA ILE A 61 -0.54 -7.07 28.38
C ILE A 61 -1.42 -6.18 29.24
N ILE A 62 -2.46 -5.62 28.63
CA ILE A 62 -3.49 -4.87 29.33
C ILE A 62 -4.58 -5.87 29.67
N GLU A 63 -4.30 -6.73 30.63
CA GLU A 63 -5.36 -7.52 31.25
C GLU A 63 -6.20 -6.57 32.11
N PRO A 64 -7.49 -6.34 31.80
CA PRO A 64 -8.35 -5.43 32.55
C PRO A 64 -8.54 -5.88 34.02
N GLU A 65 -8.17 -7.12 34.33
CA GLU A 65 -8.18 -7.70 35.67
C GLU A 65 -6.90 -7.39 36.45
N LEU A 66 -5.72 -7.36 35.80
CA LEU A 66 -4.44 -6.99 36.41
C LEU A 66 -4.27 -5.48 36.63
N ALA A 67 -5.01 -4.65 35.88
CA ALA A 67 -4.97 -3.18 35.99
C ALA A 67 -5.44 -2.66 37.37
N LYS A 68 -6.20 -3.46 38.15
CA LYS A 68 -6.62 -3.08 39.50
C LYS A 68 -5.48 -3.09 40.53
N ASP A 69 -4.43 -3.89 40.28
CA ASP A 69 -3.36 -4.16 41.24
C ASP A 69 -1.99 -3.64 40.79
N THR A 70 -1.88 -2.96 39.63
CA THR A 70 -0.59 -2.46 39.11
C THR A 70 -0.39 -0.97 39.43
N PRO A 71 0.44 -0.60 40.44
CA PRO A 71 0.58 0.79 40.89
C PRO A 71 1.43 1.67 39.97
N ASN A 72 1.56 1.34 38.68
CA ASN A 72 2.57 2.00 37.85
C ASN A 72 2.16 2.08 36.38
N LEU A 73 0.90 2.40 36.10
CA LEU A 73 0.41 2.57 34.72
C LEU A 73 1.07 3.76 34.01
N GLU A 74 1.56 4.74 34.77
CA GLU A 74 2.36 5.87 34.25
C GLU A 74 3.62 5.41 33.50
N LYS A 75 4.19 4.24 33.85
CA LYS A 75 5.35 3.67 33.15
C LYS A 75 5.06 3.30 31.69
N PHE A 76 3.79 3.14 31.32
CA PHE A 76 3.38 2.83 29.95
C PHE A 76 3.16 4.09 29.10
N LEU A 77 3.03 5.28 29.71
CA LEU A 77 2.85 6.52 28.94
C LEU A 77 4.04 6.79 27.98
N PRO A 78 5.32 6.63 28.39
CA PRO A 78 6.45 6.77 27.47
C PRO A 78 6.45 5.74 26.33
N ILE A 79 5.88 4.54 26.55
CA ILE A 79 5.75 3.50 25.51
C ILE A 79 4.70 3.96 24.48
N LEU A 80 3.55 4.44 24.94
CA LEU A 80 2.51 5.00 24.08
C LEU A 80 3.01 6.23 23.29
N ASP A 81 3.82 7.09 23.91
CA ASP A 81 4.47 8.22 23.22
C ASP A 81 5.41 7.75 22.10
N LYS A 82 6.14 6.66 22.33
CA LYS A 82 7.01 6.06 21.31
C LYS A 82 6.20 5.52 20.13
N TRP A 83 5.11 4.79 20.38
CA TRP A 83 4.24 4.28 19.32
C TRP A 83 3.60 5.43 18.53
N GLN A 84 3.11 6.46 19.23
CA GLN A 84 2.55 7.66 18.60
C GLN A 84 3.56 8.32 17.67
N LYS A 85 4.83 8.43 18.09
CA LYS A 85 5.88 9.03 17.26
C LYS A 85 6.11 8.26 15.96
N THR A 86 6.05 6.92 15.99
CA THR A 86 6.16 6.10 14.78
C THR A 86 4.97 6.33 13.85
N LEU A 87 3.74 6.38 14.38
CA LEU A 87 2.53 6.68 13.60
C LEU A 87 2.55 8.10 12.99
N ASP A 88 3.10 9.07 13.71
CA ASP A 88 3.28 10.43 13.20
C ASP A 88 4.30 10.49 12.05
N GLU A 89 5.30 9.61 12.05
CA GLU A 89 6.27 9.45 10.96
C GLU A 89 5.62 8.78 9.75
N GLU A 90 4.90 7.67 9.97
CA GLU A 90 4.10 7.01 8.93
C GLU A 90 3.12 7.97 8.26
N ARG A 91 2.43 8.82 9.03
CA ARG A 91 1.49 9.81 8.49
C ARG A 91 2.14 10.79 7.53
N LYS A 92 3.35 11.27 7.84
CA LYS A 92 4.08 12.18 6.94
C LYS A 92 4.43 11.50 5.63
N ILE A 93 4.88 10.25 5.69
CA ILE A 93 5.21 9.45 4.50
C ILE A 93 3.95 9.18 3.67
N LEU A 94 2.82 8.93 4.33
CA LEU A 94 1.52 8.73 3.68
C LEU A 94 1.00 9.99 2.96
N GLU A 95 1.25 11.18 3.53
CA GLU A 95 0.95 12.46 2.89
C GLU A 95 1.80 12.67 1.62
N GLU A 96 3.10 12.36 1.68
CA GLU A 96 3.98 12.37 0.50
C GLU A 96 3.51 11.36 -0.56
N LYS A 97 3.20 10.12 -0.14
CA LYS A 97 2.66 9.05 -1.00
C LYS A 97 1.38 9.52 -1.70
N SER A 98 0.47 10.19 -0.99
CA SER A 98 -0.78 10.70 -1.55
C SER A 98 -0.54 11.72 -2.69
N SER A 99 0.47 12.58 -2.56
CA SER A 99 0.89 13.48 -3.65
C SER A 99 1.45 12.69 -4.83
N LEU A 100 2.28 11.68 -4.59
CA LEU A 100 2.88 10.85 -5.64
C LEU A 100 1.85 10.00 -6.39
N ILE A 101 0.80 9.54 -5.71
CA ILE A 101 -0.35 8.87 -6.35
C ILE A 101 -1.04 9.81 -7.33
N SER A 102 -1.11 11.10 -7.04
CA SER A 102 -1.70 12.10 -7.95
C SER A 102 -0.82 12.31 -9.19
N ASP A 103 0.49 12.36 -9.02
CA ASP A 103 1.46 12.38 -10.12
C ASP A 103 1.34 11.13 -11.02
N PHE A 104 1.24 9.95 -10.41
CA PHE A 104 1.02 8.69 -11.12
C PHE A 104 -0.33 8.68 -11.84
N ALA A 105 -1.39 9.19 -11.22
CA ALA A 105 -2.68 9.36 -11.89
C ALA A 105 -2.55 10.22 -13.16
N GLY A 106 -1.78 11.31 -13.10
CA GLY A 106 -1.52 12.17 -14.26
C GLY A 106 -0.81 11.45 -15.41
N SER A 107 0.16 10.58 -15.11
CA SER A 107 0.87 9.82 -16.16
C SER A 107 0.01 8.73 -16.80
N THR A 108 -0.91 8.11 -16.04
CA THR A 108 -1.82 7.08 -16.60
C THR A 108 -2.79 7.62 -17.66
N VAL A 109 -3.06 8.93 -17.69
CA VAL A 109 -3.98 9.55 -18.68
C VAL A 109 -3.49 9.36 -20.11
N ASN A 110 -2.17 9.32 -20.32
CA ASN A 110 -1.57 9.22 -21.63
C ASN A 110 -1.44 7.78 -22.14
N LEU A 111 -1.72 6.77 -21.30
CA LEU A 111 -1.66 5.37 -21.70
C LEU A 111 -2.88 5.01 -22.57
N ASP A 112 -2.74 3.98 -23.39
CA ASP A 112 -3.79 3.40 -24.21
C ASP A 112 -3.77 1.86 -24.19
N GLY A 113 -4.81 1.24 -24.75
CA GLY A 113 -4.93 -0.21 -24.85
C GLY A 113 -4.76 -0.95 -23.51
N ASP A 114 -3.99 -2.04 -23.54
CA ASP A 114 -3.69 -2.84 -22.35
C ASP A 114 -2.87 -2.07 -21.31
N ALA A 115 -2.01 -1.13 -21.75
CA ALA A 115 -1.22 -0.30 -20.84
C ALA A 115 -2.13 0.58 -19.97
N LYS A 116 -3.17 1.19 -20.56
CA LYS A 116 -4.17 1.95 -19.82
C LYS A 116 -4.91 1.07 -18.81
N ARG A 117 -5.31 -0.13 -19.21
CA ARG A 117 -6.01 -1.07 -18.33
C ARG A 117 -5.18 -1.40 -17.09
N TYR A 118 -3.90 -1.75 -17.27
CA TYR A 118 -3.02 -2.09 -16.15
C TYR A 118 -2.70 -0.86 -15.29
N GLY A 119 -2.40 0.29 -15.90
CA GLY A 119 -2.15 1.54 -15.18
C GLY A 119 -3.35 2.02 -14.34
N ASP A 120 -4.57 1.95 -14.88
CA ASP A 120 -5.79 2.32 -14.15
C ASP A 120 -6.09 1.36 -13.00
N SER A 121 -5.88 0.06 -13.21
CA SER A 121 -6.08 -0.96 -12.20
C SER A 121 -5.09 -0.78 -11.04
N ALA A 122 -3.80 -0.58 -11.36
CA ALA A 122 -2.78 -0.25 -10.38
C ALA A 122 -3.15 1.01 -9.60
N LEU A 123 -3.49 2.10 -10.28
CA LEU A 123 -3.89 3.36 -9.65
C LEU A 123 -5.08 3.20 -8.70
N LYS A 124 -6.10 2.44 -9.11
CA LYS A 124 -7.28 2.16 -8.28
C LYS A 124 -6.87 1.44 -7.00
N ASN A 125 -6.09 0.37 -7.13
CA ASN A 125 -5.67 -0.44 -5.99
C ASN A 125 -4.77 0.36 -5.03
N THR A 126 -3.86 1.17 -5.56
CA THR A 126 -3.02 2.04 -4.74
C THR A 126 -3.81 3.09 -3.96
N ARG A 127 -4.89 3.64 -4.55
CA ARG A 127 -5.80 4.55 -3.83
C ARG A 127 -6.53 3.84 -2.71
N GLU A 128 -6.99 2.62 -2.92
CA GLU A 128 -7.62 1.83 -1.85
C GLU A 128 -6.60 1.47 -0.76
N SER A 129 -5.38 1.06 -1.12
CA SER A 129 -4.28 0.87 -0.16
C SER A 129 -4.05 2.13 0.68
N ASN A 130 -3.87 3.30 0.05
CA ASN A 130 -3.65 4.57 0.75
C ASN A 130 -4.79 4.94 1.70
N ARG A 131 -6.03 4.63 1.31
CA ARG A 131 -7.23 4.82 2.15
C ARG A 131 -7.19 3.91 3.38
N TYR A 132 -6.86 2.64 3.22
CA TYR A 132 -6.78 1.69 4.33
C TYR A 132 -5.58 1.97 5.25
N GLU A 133 -4.44 2.41 4.71
CA GLU A 133 -3.32 2.94 5.51
C GLU A 133 -3.76 4.13 6.36
N THR A 134 -4.47 5.10 5.78
CA THR A 134 -5.02 6.25 6.53
C THR A 134 -5.93 5.78 7.67
N SER A 135 -6.85 4.86 7.37
CA SER A 135 -7.79 4.28 8.34
C SER A 135 -7.06 3.51 9.45
N SER A 136 -6.02 2.75 9.10
CA SER A 136 -5.22 2.00 10.06
C SER A 136 -4.53 2.93 11.06
N ILE A 137 -3.85 3.98 10.58
CA ILE A 137 -3.20 4.97 11.45
C ILE A 137 -4.24 5.67 12.35
N ASP A 138 -5.40 6.04 11.81
CA ASP A 138 -6.48 6.65 12.60
C ASP A 138 -6.99 5.72 13.72
N ASN A 139 -7.16 4.43 13.41
CA ASN A 139 -7.58 3.43 14.39
C ASN A 139 -6.48 3.19 15.45
N PHE A 140 -5.21 3.10 15.05
CA PHE A 140 -4.09 3.01 15.98
C PHE A 140 -4.04 4.19 16.94
N ASN A 141 -4.19 5.42 16.44
CA ASN A 141 -4.24 6.63 17.26
C ASN A 141 -5.39 6.59 18.28
N ARG A 142 -6.59 6.15 17.86
CA ARG A 142 -7.74 5.97 18.78
C ARG A 142 -7.47 4.91 19.83
N GLY A 143 -6.78 3.83 19.46
CA GLY A 143 -6.34 2.79 20.38
C GLY A 143 -5.39 3.34 21.45
N ILE A 144 -4.38 4.12 21.04
CA ILE A 144 -3.44 4.79 21.95
C ILE A 144 -4.16 5.74 22.90
N GLU A 145 -5.07 6.58 22.42
CA GLU A 145 -5.83 7.51 23.28
C GLU A 145 -6.76 6.79 24.27
N SER A 146 -7.38 5.70 23.83
CA SER A 146 -8.19 4.84 24.70
C SER A 146 -7.33 4.22 25.80
N LEU A 147 -6.08 3.84 25.49
CA LEU A 147 -5.12 3.36 26.50
C LEU A 147 -4.67 4.44 27.46
N ARG A 148 -4.37 5.65 26.97
CA ARG A 148 -4.06 6.78 27.85
C ARG A 148 -5.19 7.05 28.83
N THR A 149 -6.44 6.92 28.38
CA THR A 149 -7.62 7.11 29.22
C THR A 149 -7.77 5.98 30.24
N CYS A 150 -7.72 4.73 29.78
CA CYS A 150 -7.68 3.52 30.62
C CYS A 150 -6.65 3.66 31.76
N PHE A 151 -5.43 4.11 31.45
CA PHE A 151 -4.36 4.25 32.43
C PHE A 151 -4.53 5.40 33.41
N LYS A 152 -5.15 6.51 33.00
CA LYS A 152 -5.37 7.68 33.87
C LYS A 152 -6.51 7.49 34.87
N ILE A 153 -7.61 6.85 34.44
CA ILE A 153 -8.85 6.78 35.23
C ILE A 153 -9.26 5.35 35.60
N LEU A 154 -8.45 4.34 35.26
CA LEU A 154 -8.73 2.92 35.49
C LEU A 154 -10.08 2.45 34.90
N ASP A 155 -10.52 3.09 33.81
CA ASP A 155 -11.78 2.76 33.14
C ASP A 155 -11.62 1.53 32.26
N LYS A 156 -12.24 0.42 32.69
CA LYS A 156 -12.25 -0.86 31.97
C LYS A 156 -12.88 -0.76 30.58
N THR A 157 -13.82 0.16 30.37
CA THR A 157 -14.47 0.35 29.07
C THR A 157 -13.45 0.84 28.05
N SER A 158 -12.67 1.86 28.42
CA SER A 158 -11.59 2.40 27.59
C SER A 158 -10.51 1.36 27.28
N CYS A 159 -10.16 0.49 28.24
CA CYS A 159 -9.18 -0.59 28.01
C CYS A 159 -9.69 -1.66 27.02
N SER A 160 -10.99 -1.92 26.98
CA SER A 160 -11.58 -2.85 26.01
C SER A 160 -11.73 -2.20 24.62
N GLN A 161 -12.03 -0.91 24.58
CA GLN A 161 -12.15 -0.17 23.32
C GLN A 161 -10.81 -0.06 22.57
N SER A 162 -9.69 0.10 23.28
CA SER A 162 -8.37 0.12 22.64
C SER A 162 -8.07 -1.15 21.85
N GLU A 163 -8.44 -2.32 22.38
CA GLU A 163 -8.24 -3.60 21.70
C GLU A 163 -9.05 -3.65 20.39
N GLN A 164 -10.30 -3.19 20.42
CA GLN A 164 -11.13 -3.10 19.21
C GLN A 164 -10.51 -2.19 18.15
N TYR A 165 -9.94 -1.05 18.57
CA TYR A 165 -9.25 -0.14 17.66
C TYR A 165 -7.97 -0.75 17.07
N PHE A 166 -7.15 -1.44 17.87
CA PHE A 166 -5.97 -2.11 17.35
C PHE A 166 -6.31 -3.26 16.40
N ASN A 167 -7.35 -4.04 16.69
CA ASN A 167 -7.84 -5.08 15.79
C ASN A 167 -8.37 -4.51 14.47
N ALA A 168 -9.06 -3.36 14.52
CA ALA A 168 -9.50 -2.67 13.32
C ALA A 168 -8.32 -2.14 12.50
N ALA A 169 -7.29 -1.60 13.16
CA ALA A 169 -6.07 -1.13 12.51
C ALA A 169 -5.33 -2.28 11.80
N ASP A 170 -5.12 -3.41 12.49
CA ASP A 170 -4.50 -4.61 11.90
C ASP A 170 -5.29 -5.11 10.69
N SER A 171 -6.63 -5.16 10.80
CA SER A 171 -7.49 -5.53 9.66
C SER A 171 -7.33 -4.59 8.48
N ASP A 172 -7.17 -3.28 8.71
CA ASP A 172 -7.00 -2.30 7.64
C ASP A 172 -5.59 -2.37 7.03
N THR A 173 -4.55 -2.62 7.83
CA THR A 173 -3.18 -2.89 7.33
C THR A 173 -3.16 -4.13 6.43
N ILE A 174 -3.85 -5.22 6.81
CA ILE A 174 -3.97 -6.43 5.97
C ILE A 174 -4.64 -6.11 4.63
N LYS A 175 -5.74 -5.33 4.64
CA LYS A 175 -6.42 -4.92 3.40
C LYS A 175 -5.53 -4.05 2.54
N SER A 176 -4.84 -3.07 3.12
CA SER A 176 -3.91 -2.22 2.37
C SER A 176 -2.87 -3.07 1.64
N ASN A 177 -2.25 -4.02 2.36
CA ASN A 177 -1.23 -4.90 1.77
C ASN A 177 -1.77 -5.72 0.59
N SER A 178 -2.99 -6.24 0.68
CA SER A 178 -3.63 -6.94 -0.43
C SER A 178 -3.75 -6.04 -1.68
N TYR A 179 -4.16 -4.78 -1.51
CA TYR A 179 -4.26 -3.85 -2.62
C TYR A 179 -2.90 -3.44 -3.19
N VAL A 180 -1.87 -3.30 -2.35
CA VAL A 180 -0.49 -3.06 -2.83
C VAL A 180 -0.01 -4.22 -3.70
N ASP A 181 -0.28 -5.45 -3.28
CA ASP A 181 0.15 -6.64 -4.02
C ASP A 181 -0.57 -6.74 -5.38
N GLU A 182 -1.87 -6.46 -5.42
CA GLU A 182 -2.61 -6.35 -6.68
C GLU A 182 -2.08 -5.23 -7.60
N ALA A 183 -1.78 -4.06 -7.04
CA ALA A 183 -1.21 -2.95 -7.80
C ALA A 183 0.18 -3.30 -8.38
N ASN A 184 1.03 -3.96 -7.59
CA ASN A 184 2.34 -4.43 -8.04
C ASN A 184 2.22 -5.45 -9.18
N ASP A 185 1.25 -6.35 -9.11
CA ASP A 185 1.04 -7.34 -10.17
C ASP A 185 0.55 -6.70 -11.48
N ASP A 186 -0.27 -5.66 -11.42
CA ASP A 186 -0.64 -4.89 -12.60
C ASP A 186 0.52 -4.07 -13.16
N MET A 187 1.39 -3.54 -12.30
CA MET A 187 2.58 -2.81 -12.75
C MET A 187 3.62 -3.71 -13.40
N LYS A 188 3.80 -4.94 -12.92
CA LYS A 188 4.62 -5.95 -13.63
C LYS A 188 4.09 -6.27 -15.02
N LYS A 189 2.76 -6.32 -15.19
CA LYS A 189 2.14 -6.52 -16.51
C LYS A 189 2.36 -5.31 -17.41
N LEU A 190 2.31 -4.09 -16.87
CA LEU A 190 2.60 -2.87 -17.60
C LEU A 190 4.07 -2.80 -18.05
N GLU A 191 5.01 -3.16 -17.17
CA GLU A 191 6.44 -3.26 -17.48
C GLU A 191 6.72 -4.24 -18.63
N ALA A 192 5.99 -5.36 -18.67
CA ALA A 192 6.13 -6.36 -19.72
C ALA A 192 5.60 -5.92 -21.11
N LEU A 193 4.94 -4.75 -21.21
CA LEU A 193 4.49 -4.16 -22.48
C LEU A 193 5.52 -3.22 -23.12
N GLN A 194 6.66 -2.96 -22.46
CA GLN A 194 7.80 -2.22 -23.01
C GLN A 194 8.61 -3.09 -23.98
#